data_AF-A0A6V8HFZ7-F1
#
_entry.id   AF-A0A6V8HFZ7-F1
#
_cell.length_a   1.000
_cell.length_b   1.000
_cell.length_c   1.000
_cell.angle_alpha   90.00
_cell.angle_beta   90.00
_cell.angle_gamma   90.00
#
_symmetry.space_group_name_H-M   'P 1'
#
loop_
_entity.id
_entity.type
_entity.pdbx_description
1 polymer ?
#
loop_
_entity_poly.entity_id
_entity_poly.type
_entity_poly.pdbx_seq_one_letter_code
_entity_poly.pdbx_strand_id
1 'polypeptide(L)'
;MPASVHEDQDQSMVDVDAHQENGEVIEVGENRITILSGATDTAASFQFKEEGHTLGNALRYVIMKKYSILPSYAIPMMKMMLTSQSPKVEFCGYTIPHPSEAKMNIRIQTYDGTTAIEALEKGLNDLMDLCDVVSDKFTVARDAFVAEQGNQMTA
;
A
#
# COMPACT_ATOMS: atom_id res chain seq x y z
N MET A 1 -2.34 24.05 68.89
CA MET A 1 -1.09 23.28 69.13
C MET A 1 -1.46 21.81 69.21
N PRO A 2 -0.68 20.81 68.73
CA PRO A 2 0.61 20.79 67.98
C PRO A 2 0.42 20.18 66.55
N ALA A 3 1.28 20.27 65.52
CA ALA A 3 2.73 20.07 65.28
C ALA A 3 3.21 18.60 65.35
N SER A 4 3.49 18.01 64.19
CA SER A 4 4.34 16.81 63.98
C SER A 4 4.71 16.77 62.49
N VAL A 5 5.80 17.36 61.98
CA VAL A 5 7.23 16.95 61.95
C VAL A 5 7.52 15.46 61.72
N HIS A 6 7.85 15.13 60.47
CA HIS A 6 8.78 14.08 60.04
C HIS A 6 9.35 14.57 58.69
N GLU A 7 10.49 15.25 58.66
CA GLU A 7 11.88 14.75 58.68
C GLU A 7 12.27 13.95 57.42
N ASP A 8 13.32 14.49 56.81
CA ASP A 8 13.96 14.23 55.53
C ASP A 8 14.34 12.77 55.25
N GLN A 9 14.26 12.40 53.97
CA GLN A 9 15.31 11.61 53.33
C GLN A 9 15.34 11.89 51.82
N ASP A 10 16.12 12.91 51.50
CA ASP A 10 16.72 13.12 50.19
C ASP A 10 17.67 11.96 49.90
N GLN A 11 17.25 11.03 49.04
CA GLN A 11 18.15 10.05 48.43
C GLN A 11 18.44 10.50 47.01
N SER A 12 19.54 11.23 46.87
CA SER A 12 20.22 11.45 45.60
C SER A 12 20.66 10.11 45.03
N MET A 13 20.00 9.65 43.96
CA MET A 13 20.48 8.52 43.18
C MET A 13 21.54 9.00 42.18
N VAL A 14 22.67 8.31 42.30
CA VAL A 14 23.93 8.41 41.56
C VAL A 14 23.78 8.39 40.05
N ASP A 15 24.56 9.26 39.38
CA ASP A 15 24.82 9.24 37.94
C ASP A 15 25.41 7.88 37.52
N VAL A 16 24.71 7.18 36.62
CA VAL A 16 25.28 6.06 35.85
C VAL A 16 25.35 6.52 34.40
N ASP A 17 26.56 6.93 34.02
CA ASP A 17 26.93 7.33 32.67
C ASP A 17 27.03 6.11 31.74
N ALA A 18 26.72 6.36 30.46
CA ALA A 18 27.06 5.61 29.28
C ALA A 18 26.56 4.16 29.11
N HIS A 19 25.48 4.02 28.32
CA HIS A 19 25.62 3.35 27.01
C HIS A 19 24.62 3.95 26.01
N GLN A 20 25.17 4.79 25.14
CA GLN A 20 24.51 5.32 23.96
C GLN A 20 24.55 4.24 22.89
N GLU A 21 23.49 3.45 22.80
CA GLU A 21 23.20 2.66 21.61
C GLU A 21 22.17 3.45 20.79
N ASN A 22 22.64 4.11 19.74
CA ASN A 22 21.81 4.60 18.64
C ASN A 22 21.19 3.38 17.94
N GLY A 23 20.20 2.77 18.57
CA GLY A 23 19.20 2.00 17.86
C GLY A 23 18.33 3.02 17.14
N GLU A 24 18.40 3.05 15.81
CA GLU A 24 17.33 3.61 15.00
C GLU A 24 16.07 2.83 15.39
N VAL A 25 15.30 3.38 16.35
CA VAL A 25 13.92 3.00 16.55
C VAL A 25 13.22 3.40 15.27
N ILE A 26 13.18 2.46 14.33
CA ILE A 26 12.12 2.45 13.34
C ILE A 26 10.86 2.36 14.19
N GLU A 27 10.26 3.51 14.49
CA GLU A 27 8.87 3.55 14.91
C GLU A 27 8.12 2.87 13.77
N VAL A 28 7.87 1.56 13.93
CA VAL A 28 6.94 0.84 13.09
C VAL A 28 5.61 1.51 13.40
N GLY A 29 5.28 2.50 12.58
CA GLY A 29 4.06 3.28 12.71
C GLY A 29 2.88 2.33 12.89
N GLU A 30 1.85 2.82 13.59
CA GLU A 30 0.65 2.06 13.92
C GLU A 30 0.25 1.05 12.83
N ASN A 31 -0.11 -0.18 13.20
CA ASN A 31 -0.61 -1.18 12.26
C ASN A 31 -1.77 -0.60 11.43
N ARG A 32 -1.46 -0.14 10.21
CA ARG A 32 -2.40 0.45 9.25
C ARG A 32 -3.22 -0.61 8.53
N ILE A 33 -2.77 -1.87 8.56
CA ILE A 33 -3.43 -3.00 7.92
C ILE A 33 -3.80 -4.02 9.00
N THR A 34 -5.08 -4.40 9.05
CA THR A 34 -5.59 -5.46 9.90
C THR A 34 -6.26 -6.55 9.05
N ILE A 35 -5.95 -7.81 9.32
CA ILE A 35 -6.62 -8.95 8.67
C ILE A 35 -7.87 -9.26 9.50
N LEU A 36 -9.04 -9.27 8.86
CA LEU A 36 -10.30 -9.60 9.55
C LEU A 36 -10.41 -11.12 9.76
N SER A 37 -11.07 -11.51 10.84
CA SER A 37 -11.35 -12.91 11.16
C SER A 37 -12.20 -13.57 10.05
N GLY A 38 -11.85 -14.81 9.69
CA GLY A 38 -12.43 -15.51 8.52
C GLY A 38 -11.56 -15.45 7.27
N ALA A 39 -10.27 -15.17 7.41
CA ALA A 39 -9.28 -15.40 6.37
C ALA A 39 -8.98 -16.90 6.24
N THR A 40 -9.14 -17.44 5.04
CA THR A 40 -8.57 -18.72 4.60
C THR A 40 -7.39 -18.45 3.68
N ASP A 41 -6.56 -19.45 3.41
CA ASP A 41 -5.39 -19.29 2.53
C ASP A 41 -5.77 -18.74 1.16
N THR A 42 -6.93 -19.14 0.64
CA THR A 42 -7.48 -18.72 -0.66
C THR A 42 -8.39 -17.50 -0.60
N ALA A 43 -8.81 -17.05 0.59
CA ALA A 43 -9.74 -15.92 0.70
C ALA A 43 -9.54 -15.12 1.99
N ALA A 44 -9.07 -13.88 1.87
CA ALA A 44 -8.81 -13.00 3.00
C ALA A 44 -9.50 -11.65 2.84
N SER A 45 -9.89 -11.08 3.98
CA SER A 45 -10.37 -9.70 4.09
C SER A 45 -9.35 -8.86 4.84
N PHE A 46 -8.96 -7.75 4.24
CA PHE A 46 -8.01 -6.78 4.79
C PHE A 46 -8.73 -5.48 5.08
N GLN A 47 -8.40 -4.84 6.19
CA GLN A 47 -8.88 -3.52 6.56
C GLN A 47 -7.69 -2.56 6.62
N PHE A 48 -7.78 -1.50 5.81
CA PHE A 48 -6.83 -0.40 5.76
C PHE A 48 -7.38 0.78 6.54
N LYS A 49 -6.59 1.31 7.48
CA LYS A 49 -6.88 2.55 8.20
C LYS A 49 -6.36 3.74 7.40
N GLU A 50 -7.09 4.85 7.46
CA GLU A 50 -6.77 6.13 6.82
C GLU A 50 -6.68 6.09 5.28
N GLU A 51 -7.20 5.01 4.67
CA GLU A 51 -7.23 4.82 3.22
C GLU A 51 -8.66 4.89 2.66
N GLY A 52 -8.77 5.17 1.36
CA GLY A 52 -10.06 5.36 0.69
C GLY A 52 -10.08 4.95 -0.78
N HIS A 53 -11.00 5.53 -1.54
CA HIS A 53 -11.25 5.18 -2.95
C HIS A 53 -10.00 5.27 -3.85
N THR A 54 -9.08 6.19 -3.57
CA THR A 54 -7.87 6.38 -4.35
C THR A 54 -7.02 5.11 -4.39
N LEU A 55 -6.58 4.64 -3.22
CA LEU A 55 -5.81 3.40 -3.11
C LEU A 55 -6.67 2.18 -3.44
N GLY A 56 -7.91 2.13 -2.95
CA GLY A 56 -8.81 1.00 -3.17
C GLY A 56 -9.08 0.69 -4.62
N ASN A 57 -9.38 1.72 -5.42
CA ASN A 57 -9.68 1.54 -6.83
C ASN A 57 -8.40 1.19 -7.63
N ALA A 58 -7.27 1.82 -7.31
CA ALA A 58 -5.98 1.51 -7.93
C ALA A 58 -5.57 0.07 -7.66
N LEU A 59 -5.59 -0.34 -6.38
CA LEU A 59 -5.18 -1.67 -5.96
C LEU A 59 -6.13 -2.75 -6.48
N ARG A 60 -7.44 -2.50 -6.46
CA ARG A 60 -8.43 -3.40 -7.09
C ARG A 60 -8.12 -3.62 -8.56
N TYR A 61 -7.81 -2.54 -9.29
CA TYR A 61 -7.51 -2.61 -10.71
C TYR A 61 -6.23 -3.41 -10.98
N VAL A 62 -5.16 -3.16 -10.23
CA VAL A 62 -3.87 -3.87 -10.40
C VAL A 62 -4.01 -5.35 -10.10
N ILE A 63 -4.65 -5.71 -8.98
CA ILE A 63 -4.86 -7.12 -8.57
C ILE A 63 -5.71 -7.88 -9.61
N MET A 64 -6.77 -7.26 -10.13
CA MET A 64 -7.64 -7.89 -11.13
C MET A 64 -7.02 -7.97 -12.53
N LYS A 65 -6.14 -7.04 -12.91
CA LYS A 65 -5.72 -6.84 -14.31
C LYS A 65 -4.42 -7.53 -14.68
N LYS A 66 -3.72 -8.23 -13.77
CA LYS A 66 -2.48 -8.91 -14.11
C LYS A 66 -2.74 -10.17 -14.93
N TYR A 67 -3.10 -10.04 -16.22
CA TYR A 67 -2.40 -10.49 -17.44
C TYR A 67 -3.08 -9.82 -18.65
N SER A 68 -2.47 -8.77 -19.18
CA SER A 68 -2.66 -8.41 -20.60
C SER A 68 -1.42 -7.73 -21.14
N ILE A 69 -0.33 -8.49 -21.16
CA ILE A 69 0.73 -8.32 -22.15
C ILE A 69 0.54 -9.49 -23.11
N LEU A 70 -0.53 -9.46 -23.90
CA LEU A 70 -0.69 -10.44 -24.97
C LEU A 70 0.35 -10.11 -26.06
N PRO A 71 1.12 -11.10 -26.55
CA PRO A 71 1.94 -10.92 -27.74
C PRO A 71 1.02 -10.57 -28.92
N SER A 72 1.51 -9.69 -29.79
CA SER A 72 0.84 -8.95 -30.86
C SER A 72 0.08 -9.75 -31.95
N TYR A 73 -0.28 -11.02 -31.75
CA TYR A 73 -0.90 -11.85 -32.78
C TYR A 73 -1.99 -12.79 -32.22
N ALA A 74 -3.19 -12.27 -31.97
CA ALA A 74 -4.44 -13.02 -32.05
C ALA A 74 -5.64 -12.10 -31.78
N ILE A 75 -6.26 -11.58 -32.84
CA ILE A 75 -7.63 -11.07 -32.79
C ILE A 75 -8.55 -12.24 -33.14
N PRO A 76 -9.42 -12.65 -32.21
CA PRO A 76 -10.82 -12.83 -32.59
C PRO A 76 -11.72 -11.98 -31.67
N MET A 77 -12.48 -11.07 -32.27
CA MET A 77 -13.37 -10.07 -31.65
C MET A 77 -14.47 -10.63 -30.72
N MET A 78 -14.55 -11.95 -30.53
CA MET A 78 -15.55 -12.59 -29.67
C MET A 78 -15.01 -12.97 -28.27
N LYS A 79 -13.72 -12.76 -28.01
CA LYS A 79 -13.07 -13.02 -26.71
C LYS A 79 -12.68 -11.73 -25.95
N MET A 80 -13.44 -10.65 -26.17
CA MET A 80 -13.25 -9.37 -25.46
C MET A 80 -14.07 -9.27 -24.17
N MET A 81 -15.01 -10.19 -23.93
CA MET A 81 -15.97 -10.08 -22.82
C MET A 81 -15.68 -10.98 -21.59
N LEU A 82 -14.71 -11.92 -21.64
CA LEU A 82 -14.60 -12.94 -20.58
C LEU A 82 -13.20 -13.32 -20.06
N THR A 83 -12.10 -12.72 -20.51
CA THR A 83 -10.76 -13.05 -19.96
C THR A 83 -9.88 -11.82 -19.78
N SER A 84 -10.30 -10.93 -18.88
CA SER A 84 -9.45 -9.91 -18.25
C SER A 84 -9.36 -10.18 -16.74
N GLN A 85 -9.18 -11.45 -16.39
CA GLN A 85 -8.98 -11.90 -15.01
C GLN A 85 -7.54 -12.36 -14.89
N SER A 86 -6.82 -11.87 -13.88
CA SER A 86 -5.65 -12.57 -13.38
C SER A 86 -6.04 -14.04 -13.15
N PRO A 87 -5.41 -15.04 -13.79
CA PRO A 87 -5.78 -16.46 -13.72
C PRO A 87 -5.62 -17.05 -12.32
N LYS A 88 -5.09 -16.25 -11.38
CA LYS A 88 -4.87 -16.61 -9.98
C LYS A 88 -5.85 -15.94 -9.01
N VAL A 89 -6.53 -14.86 -9.42
CA VAL A 89 -7.45 -14.09 -8.56
C VAL A 89 -8.85 -14.17 -9.13
N GLU A 90 -9.73 -14.86 -8.44
CA GLU A 90 -11.15 -15.03 -8.79
C GLU A 90 -11.95 -13.75 -8.50
N PHE A 91 -11.68 -13.13 -7.36
CA PHE A 91 -12.43 -11.96 -6.91
C PHE A 91 -11.53 -10.98 -6.17
N CYS A 92 -11.74 -9.70 -6.45
CA CYS A 92 -11.16 -8.60 -5.70
C CYS A 92 -12.16 -7.46 -5.65
N GLY A 93 -12.59 -7.11 -4.43
CA GLY A 93 -13.53 -6.02 -4.19
C GLY A 93 -13.02 -5.14 -3.07
N TYR A 94 -13.26 -3.84 -3.17
CA TYR A 94 -13.07 -2.92 -2.05
C TYR A 94 -14.40 -2.27 -1.68
N THR A 95 -14.60 -2.00 -0.41
CA THR A 95 -15.77 -1.30 0.11
C THR A 95 -15.36 -0.32 1.20
N ILE A 96 -16.04 0.82 1.25
CA ILE A 96 -15.94 1.76 2.36
C ILE A 96 -17.20 1.55 3.21
N PRO A 97 -17.09 1.10 4.46
CA PRO A 97 -18.24 0.79 5.30
C PRO A 97 -19.07 2.04 5.60
N HIS A 98 -18.41 3.19 5.79
CA HIS A 98 -19.08 4.46 6.01
C HIS A 98 -18.16 5.63 5.61
N PRO A 99 -18.63 6.65 4.88
CA PRO A 99 -17.79 7.75 4.38
C PRO A 99 -17.15 8.62 5.48
N SER A 100 -17.72 8.64 6.69
CA SER A 100 -17.16 9.38 7.83
C SER A 100 -16.07 8.63 8.58
N GLU A 101 -15.87 7.34 8.30
CA GLU A 101 -14.75 6.57 8.83
C GLU A 101 -13.72 6.38 7.73
N ALA A 102 -12.50 6.84 7.95
CA ALA A 102 -11.38 6.61 7.05
C ALA A 102 -10.89 5.16 7.22
N LYS A 103 -11.72 4.19 6.82
CA LYS A 103 -11.40 2.76 6.80
C LYS A 103 -11.85 2.19 5.48
N MET A 104 -11.02 1.35 4.89
CA MET A 104 -11.35 0.65 3.66
C MET A 104 -11.17 -0.84 3.86
N ASN A 105 -12.15 -1.62 3.42
CA ASN A 105 -12.06 -3.08 3.43
C ASN A 105 -11.80 -3.60 2.02
N ILE A 106 -10.83 -4.49 1.87
CA ILE A 106 -10.53 -5.21 0.63
C ILE A 106 -10.77 -6.70 0.86
N ARG A 107 -11.53 -7.33 -0.02
CA ARG A 107 -11.70 -8.79 -0.07
C ARG A 107 -11.01 -9.33 -1.30
N ILE A 108 -10.12 -10.30 -1.12
CA ILE A 108 -9.44 -11.01 -2.19
C ILE A 108 -9.83 -12.49 -2.08
N GLN A 109 -10.19 -13.09 -3.22
CA GLN A 109 -10.37 -14.54 -3.38
C GLN A 109 -9.48 -14.99 -4.53
N THR A 110 -8.61 -15.95 -4.26
CA THR A 110 -7.70 -16.56 -5.20
C THR A 110 -8.13 -17.99 -5.52
N TYR A 111 -7.73 -18.47 -6.69
CA TYR A 111 -7.85 -19.89 -7.05
C TYR A 111 -6.77 -20.72 -6.33
N ASP A 112 -6.93 -22.04 -6.38
CA ASP A 112 -5.98 -22.99 -5.80
C ASP A 112 -4.56 -22.75 -6.33
N GLY A 113 -3.61 -22.53 -5.42
CA GLY A 113 -2.18 -22.39 -5.73
C GLY A 113 -1.57 -21.00 -5.52
N THR A 114 -2.30 -20.00 -5.02
CA THR A 114 -1.71 -18.74 -4.54
C THR A 114 -2.48 -18.23 -3.34
N THR A 115 -1.78 -17.76 -2.31
CA THR A 115 -2.44 -17.24 -1.11
C THR A 115 -2.99 -15.84 -1.33
N ALA A 116 -4.07 -15.47 -0.64
CA ALA A 116 -4.65 -14.13 -0.73
C ALA A 116 -3.68 -13.04 -0.25
N ILE A 117 -2.78 -13.36 0.68
CA ILE A 117 -1.74 -12.45 1.19
C ILE A 117 -0.67 -12.21 0.11
N GLU A 118 -0.17 -13.28 -0.52
CA GLU A 118 0.81 -13.17 -1.60
C GLU A 118 0.25 -12.37 -2.79
N ALA A 119 -1.03 -12.56 -3.11
CA ALA A 119 -1.71 -11.76 -4.13
C ALA A 119 -1.77 -10.27 -3.78
N LEU A 120 -1.97 -9.93 -2.50
CA LEU A 120 -1.98 -8.54 -2.03
C LEU A 120 -0.59 -7.91 -2.12
N GLU A 121 0.44 -8.59 -1.61
CA GLU A 121 1.83 -8.11 -1.63
C GLU A 121 2.30 -7.87 -3.06
N LYS A 122 2.03 -8.83 -3.95
CA LYS A 122 2.32 -8.71 -5.37
C LYS A 122 1.58 -7.54 -6.02
N GLY A 123 0.31 -7.33 -5.67
CA GLY A 123 -0.48 -6.21 -6.18
C GLY A 123 0.04 -4.83 -5.74
N LEU A 124 0.58 -4.73 -4.53
CA LEU A 124 1.21 -3.51 -4.03
C LEU A 124 2.55 -3.23 -4.76
N ASN A 125 3.39 -4.25 -4.94
CA ASN A 125 4.64 -4.12 -5.70
C ASN A 125 4.38 -3.69 -7.15
N ASP A 126 3.41 -4.31 -7.82
CA ASP A 126 3.03 -3.94 -9.18
C ASP A 126 2.52 -2.48 -9.29
N LEU A 127 1.87 -1.97 -8.23
CA LEU A 127 1.42 -0.58 -8.20
C LEU A 127 2.59 0.39 -8.08
N MET A 128 3.62 0.05 -7.30
CA MET A 128 4.86 0.83 -7.20
C MET A 128 5.59 0.86 -8.55
N ASP A 129 5.78 -0.30 -9.17
CA ASP A 129 6.43 -0.41 -10.50
C ASP A 129 5.71 0.44 -11.56
N LEU A 130 4.36 0.49 -11.51
CA LEU A 130 3.57 1.30 -12.42
C LEU A 130 3.85 2.80 -12.22
N CYS A 131 3.90 3.25 -10.97
CA CYS A 131 4.20 4.65 -10.64
C CYS A 131 5.59 5.07 -11.12
N ASP A 132 6.59 4.19 -11.02
CA ASP A 132 7.95 4.46 -11.49
C ASP A 132 7.98 4.66 -13.01
N VAL A 133 7.36 3.74 -13.76
CA VAL A 133 7.29 3.84 -15.23
C VAL A 133 6.56 5.11 -15.70
N VAL A 134 5.50 5.51 -15.00
CA VAL A 134 4.77 6.75 -15.30
C VAL A 134 5.65 7.97 -15.03
N SER A 135 6.37 7.99 -13.91
CA SER A 135 7.24 9.09 -13.50
C SER A 135 8.42 9.28 -14.46
N ASP A 136 9.03 8.18 -14.90
CA ASP A 136 10.12 8.20 -15.87
C ASP A 136 9.67 8.75 -17.22
N LYS A 137 8.57 8.23 -17.75
CA LYS A 137 8.02 8.70 -19.04
C LYS A 137 7.60 10.16 -18.98
N PHE A 138 7.02 10.58 -17.86
CA PHE A 138 6.64 11.97 -17.67
C PHE A 138 7.86 12.89 -17.63
N THR A 139 8.92 12.49 -16.92
CA THR A 139 10.17 13.26 -16.81
C THR A 139 10.85 13.40 -18.17
N VAL A 140 10.98 12.30 -18.93
CA VAL A 140 11.53 12.32 -20.29
C VAL A 140 10.72 13.24 -21.22
N ALA A 141 9.39 13.14 -21.21
CA ALA A 141 8.53 13.97 -22.05
C ALA A 141 8.58 15.44 -21.64
N ARG A 142 8.62 15.74 -20.34
CA ARG A 142 8.76 17.09 -19.80
C ARG A 142 10.08 17.72 -20.23
N ASP A 143 11.19 17.00 -20.08
CA ASP A 143 12.52 17.53 -20.38
C ASP A 143 12.68 17.79 -21.89
N ALA A 144 12.10 16.91 -22.73
CA ALA A 144 12.02 17.15 -24.18
C ALA A 144 11.21 18.42 -24.51
N PHE A 145 10.04 18.61 -23.88
CA PHE A 145 9.20 19.78 -24.10
C PHE A 145 9.87 21.09 -23.64
N VAL A 146 10.57 21.07 -22.51
CA VAL A 146 11.31 22.24 -22.01
C VAL A 146 12.45 22.60 -22.96
N ALA A 147 13.16 21.61 -23.52
CA ALA A 147 14.20 21.85 -24.52
C ALA A 147 13.63 22.49 -25.81
N GLU A 148 12.45 22.06 -26.27
CA GLU A 148 11.80 22.63 -27.46
C GLU A 148 11.27 24.06 -27.24
N GLN A 149 10.66 24.34 -26.08
CA GLN A 149 10.17 25.68 -25.72
C GLN A 149 11.31 26.70 -25.57
N GLY A 150 12.44 26.27 -24.99
CA GLY A 150 13.65 27.10 -24.90
C GLY A 150 14.20 27.51 -26.27
N ASN A 151 14.01 26.66 -27.28
CA ASN A 151 14.49 26.91 -28.64
C ASN A 151 13.53 27.82 -29.45
N GLN A 152 12.26 27.97 -29.03
CA GLN A 152 11.28 28.88 -29.65
C GLN A 152 11.36 30.33 -29.14
N MET A 153 11.94 30.57 -27.96
CA MET A 153 12.16 31.94 -27.44
C MET A 153 13.41 32.63 -28.01
N THR A 154 14.30 31.89 -28.66
CA THR A 154 15.58 32.40 -29.18
C THR A 154 15.62 32.58 -30.70
N ALA A 155 14.49 32.42 -31.40
CA ALA A 155 14.36 32.57 -32.85
C ALA A 155 13.55 33.81 -33.24
#